data_AF-F3G4N8-F1
#
_entry.id   AF-F3G4N8-F1
#
_cell.length_a   1.000
_cell.length_b   1.000
_cell.length_c   1.000
_cell.angle_alpha   90.00
_cell.angle_beta   90.00
_cell.angle_gamma   90.00
#
_symmetry.space_group_name_H-M   'P 1'
#
loop_
_entity.id
_entity.type
_entity.pdbx_description
1 polymer ?
#
loop_
_entity_poly.entity_id
_entity_poly.type
_entity_poly.pdbx_seq_one_letter_code
_entity_poly.pdbx_strand_id
1 'polypeptide(L)'
;MADTIKTLITGVDKLSPTLATIRNNIEGFETRLEGSGLGNVEVGEMIKGNALAEPLIAGVKAAIGFETSMAGVKRSVTFETPQQFQQMSSDILDLSERLPESANGIAAIVAAGAKANVPREELTGFASDAVKMGVAFDQTAAESGDMMASWRSSFQMTQPQVAALSEKINVLGGNNLEKKIATMVTAMGPLGPVAGMASGQLAAMGATLASVDVPADVAASGMKRFMQSLTEGGAAKAGAFEALQLDVNQLTQGMQSDPS
;
A
#
# COMPACT_ATOMS: atom_id res chain seq x y z
N MET A 1 -39.10 41.50 6.44
CA MET A 1 -39.71 40.87 5.24
C MET A 1 -39.05 41.30 3.93
N ALA A 2 -38.49 42.51 3.80
CA ALA A 2 -37.83 42.95 2.56
C ALA A 2 -36.47 42.27 2.27
N ASP A 3 -35.66 41.96 3.31
CA ASP A 3 -34.34 41.37 3.11
C ASP A 3 -34.38 39.91 2.66
N THR A 4 -35.32 39.12 3.16
CA THR A 4 -35.48 37.69 2.80
C THR A 4 -35.83 37.50 1.32
N ILE A 5 -36.60 38.43 0.74
CA ILE A 5 -36.97 38.42 -0.68
C ILE A 5 -35.76 38.79 -1.56
N LYS A 6 -34.94 39.76 -1.13
CA LYS A 6 -33.68 40.08 -1.81
C LYS A 6 -32.69 38.91 -1.77
N THR A 7 -32.58 38.19 -0.66
CA THR A 7 -31.69 37.02 -0.55
C THR A 7 -32.16 35.86 -1.44
N LEU A 8 -33.47 35.63 -1.55
CA LEU A 8 -34.07 34.64 -2.46
C LEU A 8 -33.84 34.98 -3.94
N ILE A 9 -34.04 36.25 -4.33
CA ILE A 9 -33.80 36.72 -5.71
C ILE A 9 -32.31 36.61 -6.07
N THR A 10 -31.41 36.99 -5.16
CA THR A 10 -29.95 36.87 -5.37
C THR A 10 -29.47 35.42 -5.43
N GLY A 11 -30.14 34.49 -4.73
CA GLY A 11 -29.88 33.06 -4.80
C GLY A 11 -30.28 32.45 -6.15
N VAL A 12 -31.42 32.88 -6.71
CA VAL A 12 -31.87 32.49 -8.06
C VAL A 12 -30.96 33.08 -9.15
N ASP A 13 -30.49 34.32 -8.98
CA ASP A 13 -29.54 34.96 -9.90
C ASP A 13 -28.15 34.32 -9.92
N LYS A 14 -27.70 33.68 -8.83
CA LYS A 14 -26.47 32.87 -8.81
C LYS A 14 -26.66 31.44 -9.31
N LEU A 15 -27.89 30.92 -9.24
CA LEU A 15 -28.23 29.62 -9.82
C LEU A 15 -28.22 29.69 -11.35
N SER A 16 -28.75 30.77 -11.94
CA SER A 16 -28.83 30.97 -13.39
C SER A 16 -27.51 30.79 -14.15
N PRO A 17 -26.38 31.42 -13.77
CA PRO A 17 -25.09 31.22 -14.44
C PRO A 17 -24.52 29.82 -14.21
N THR A 18 -24.77 29.22 -13.05
CA THR A 18 -24.35 27.85 -12.74
C THR A 18 -25.11 26.83 -13.60
N LEU A 19 -26.43 27.01 -13.74
CA LEU A 19 -27.29 26.22 -14.61
C LEU A 19 -26.96 26.44 -16.10
N ALA A 20 -26.62 27.67 -16.50
CA ALA A 20 -26.15 27.96 -17.85
C ALA A 20 -24.82 27.26 -18.15
N THR A 21 -23.90 27.22 -17.17
CA THR A 21 -22.62 26.49 -17.31
C THR A 21 -22.84 24.98 -17.43
N ILE A 22 -23.75 24.42 -16.62
CA ILE A 22 -24.14 23.01 -16.70
C ILE A 22 -24.79 22.70 -18.05
N ARG A 23 -25.70 23.57 -18.54
CA ARG A 23 -26.32 23.43 -19.86
C ARG A 23 -25.27 23.42 -20.97
N ASN A 24 -24.34 24.37 -20.97
CA ASN A 24 -23.29 24.45 -21.99
C ASN A 24 -22.35 23.23 -21.96
N ASN A 25 -22.05 22.70 -20.77
CA ASN A 25 -21.25 21.48 -20.63
C ASN A 25 -21.99 20.23 -21.13
N ILE A 26 -23.32 20.17 -20.95
CA ILE A 26 -24.18 19.08 -21.46
C ILE A 26 -24.27 19.15 -23.00
N GLU A 27 -24.50 20.34 -23.57
CA GLU A 27 -24.53 20.53 -25.03
C GLU A 27 -23.18 20.17 -25.68
N GLY A 28 -22.06 20.54 -25.03
CA GLY A 28 -20.73 20.17 -25.49
C GLY A 28 -20.41 18.67 -25.37
N PHE A 29 -21.07 17.96 -24.46
CA PHE A 29 -20.95 16.52 -24.31
C PHE A 29 -21.81 15.78 -25.34
N GLU A 30 -23.04 16.23 -25.57
CA GLU A 30 -23.95 15.73 -26.62
C GLU A 30 -23.29 15.85 -28.00
N THR A 31 -22.72 17.02 -28.32
CA THR A 31 -22.00 17.26 -29.59
C THR A 31 -20.80 16.33 -29.77
N ARG A 32 -20.06 16.02 -28.69
CA ARG A 32 -18.91 15.10 -28.74
C ARG A 32 -19.34 13.64 -28.88
N LEU A 33 -20.47 13.26 -28.29
CA LEU A 33 -21.06 11.94 -28.43
C LEU A 33 -21.57 11.70 -29.85
N GLU A 34 -22.30 12.66 -30.41
CA GLU A 34 -22.72 12.65 -31.81
C GLU A 34 -21.51 12.58 -32.77
N GLY A 35 -20.43 13.30 -32.47
CA GLY A 35 -19.19 13.30 -33.25
C GLY A 35 -18.32 12.05 -33.13
N SER A 36 -18.58 11.17 -32.14
CA SER A 36 -17.77 9.97 -31.86
C SER A 36 -18.20 8.70 -32.61
N GLY A 37 -19.24 8.77 -33.47
CA GLY A 37 -19.77 7.61 -34.19
C GLY A 37 -20.72 6.73 -33.37
N LEU A 38 -21.04 7.14 -32.13
CA LEU A 38 -22.06 6.54 -31.27
C LEU A 38 -23.49 7.03 -31.60
N GLY A 39 -23.72 7.56 -32.80
CA GLY A 39 -24.91 8.31 -33.25
C GLY A 39 -26.26 7.56 -33.28
N ASN A 40 -26.38 6.44 -32.57
CA ASN A 40 -27.63 5.72 -32.29
C ASN A 40 -27.72 5.20 -30.84
N VAL A 41 -26.80 5.57 -29.96
CA VAL A 41 -27.05 5.40 -28.52
C VAL A 41 -28.04 6.50 -28.17
N GLU A 42 -29.27 6.10 -27.88
CA GLU A 42 -30.39 6.96 -27.46
C GLU A 42 -30.11 7.55 -26.07
N VAL A 43 -29.03 8.32 -25.94
CA VAL A 43 -28.62 9.00 -24.71
C VAL A 43 -29.76 9.88 -24.19
N GLY A 44 -30.58 10.46 -25.08
CA GLY A 44 -31.79 11.19 -24.72
C GLY A 44 -32.91 10.36 -24.07
N GLU A 45 -33.16 9.12 -24.51
CA GLU A 45 -34.11 8.22 -23.84
C GLU A 45 -33.52 7.60 -22.57
N MET A 46 -32.22 7.29 -22.59
CA MET A 46 -31.51 6.67 -21.47
C MET A 46 -31.24 7.64 -20.31
N ILE A 47 -31.12 8.95 -20.58
CA ILE A 47 -31.14 10.04 -19.58
C ILE A 47 -32.56 10.21 -19.01
N LYS A 48 -33.60 10.17 -19.84
CA LYS A 48 -35.00 10.24 -19.38
C LYS A 48 -35.41 9.05 -18.51
N GLY A 49 -34.81 7.89 -18.74
CA GLY A 49 -35.05 6.66 -17.99
C GLY A 49 -34.21 6.48 -16.72
N ASN A 50 -33.44 7.49 -16.27
CA ASN A 50 -32.47 7.41 -15.16
C ASN A 50 -31.36 6.35 -15.32
N ALA A 51 -31.32 5.57 -16.41
CA ALA A 51 -30.38 4.47 -16.61
C ALA A 51 -28.92 4.94 -16.82
N LEU A 52 -28.71 6.17 -17.32
CA LEU A 52 -27.38 6.79 -17.39
C LEU A 52 -27.01 7.62 -16.16
N ALA A 53 -27.97 7.93 -15.28
CA ALA A 53 -27.71 8.77 -14.11
C ALA A 53 -26.78 8.05 -13.13
N GLU A 54 -26.98 6.76 -12.89
CA GLU A 54 -26.16 5.98 -11.94
C GLU A 54 -24.69 5.83 -12.39
N PRO A 55 -24.37 5.36 -13.61
CA PRO A 55 -22.98 5.30 -14.09
C PRO A 55 -22.30 6.67 -14.13
N LEU A 56 -23.02 7.73 -14.51
CA LEU A 56 -22.50 9.09 -14.52
C LEU A 56 -22.18 9.59 -13.10
N ILE A 57 -23.11 9.42 -12.16
CA ILE A 57 -22.92 9.77 -10.75
C ILE A 57 -21.75 8.96 -10.15
N ALA A 58 -21.65 7.67 -10.49
CA ALA A 58 -20.54 6.83 -10.05
C ALA A 58 -19.19 7.33 -10.60
N GLY A 59 -19.14 7.68 -11.89
CA GLY A 59 -17.95 8.26 -12.51
C GLY A 59 -17.51 9.58 -11.88
N VAL A 60 -18.46 10.49 -11.60
CA VAL A 60 -18.18 11.75 -10.91
C VAL A 60 -17.67 11.50 -9.48
N LYS A 61 -18.31 10.59 -8.73
CA LYS A 61 -17.84 10.23 -7.38
C LYS A 61 -16.43 9.62 -7.41
N ALA A 62 -16.14 8.78 -8.40
CA ALA A 62 -14.82 8.19 -8.58
C ALA A 62 -13.76 9.28 -8.86
N ALA A 63 -14.06 10.24 -9.75
CA ALA A 63 -13.17 11.36 -10.04
C ALA A 63 -12.90 12.25 -8.81
N ILE A 64 -13.94 12.59 -8.05
CA ILE A 64 -13.79 13.35 -6.78
C ILE A 64 -12.95 12.57 -5.78
N GLY A 65 -13.19 11.25 -5.66
CA GLY A 65 -12.41 10.36 -4.81
C GLY A 65 -10.93 10.35 -5.20
N PHE A 66 -10.66 10.27 -6.51
CA PHE A 66 -9.31 10.30 -7.04
C PHE A 66 -8.60 11.62 -6.77
N GLU A 67 -9.25 12.76 -7.03
CA GLU A 67 -8.70 14.08 -6.70
C GLU A 67 -8.39 14.21 -5.19
N THR A 68 -9.27 13.68 -4.34
CA THR A 68 -9.08 13.65 -2.88
C THR A 68 -7.87 12.81 -2.50
N SER A 69 -7.72 11.61 -3.05
CA SER A 69 -6.55 10.76 -2.80
C SER A 69 -5.26 11.40 -3.33
N MET A 70 -5.31 12.04 -4.50
CA MET A 70 -4.19 12.77 -5.08
C MET A 70 -3.80 14.01 -4.27
N ALA A 71 -4.72 14.63 -3.53
CA ALA A 71 -4.36 15.66 -2.55
C ALA A 71 -3.51 15.08 -1.41
N GLY A 72 -3.79 13.84 -0.98
CA GLY A 72 -2.96 13.10 -0.02
C GLY A 72 -1.56 12.81 -0.57
N VAL A 73 -1.47 12.39 -1.84
CA VAL A 73 -0.19 12.20 -2.54
C VAL A 73 0.58 13.53 -2.62
N LYS A 74 -0.08 14.61 -3.07
CA LYS A 74 0.52 15.96 -3.16
C LYS A 74 1.09 16.46 -1.85
N ARG A 75 0.43 16.12 -0.73
CA ARG A 75 0.89 16.48 0.61
C ARG A 75 2.08 15.64 1.08
N SER A 76 2.14 14.37 0.68
CA SER A 76 3.10 13.40 1.22
C SER A 76 4.36 13.29 0.37
N VAL A 77 4.26 13.60 -0.93
CA VAL A 77 5.36 13.51 -1.89
C VAL A 77 5.86 14.91 -2.24
N THR A 78 7.18 15.07 -2.28
CA THR A 78 7.80 16.30 -2.77
C THR A 78 7.81 16.32 -4.29
N PHE A 79 7.26 17.38 -4.87
CA PHE A 79 7.27 17.64 -6.31
C PHE A 79 7.99 18.96 -6.58
N GLU A 80 8.96 18.95 -7.47
CA GLU A 80 9.68 20.15 -7.89
C GLU A 80 8.88 20.94 -8.93
N THR A 81 8.05 20.25 -9.71
CA THR A 81 7.26 20.86 -10.78
C THR A 81 5.81 20.34 -10.79
N PRO A 82 4.84 21.15 -11.25
CA PRO A 82 3.48 20.69 -11.48
C PRO A 82 3.39 19.49 -12.43
N GLN A 83 4.31 19.41 -13.40
CA GLN A 83 4.38 18.32 -14.37
C GLN A 83 4.70 16.98 -13.71
N GLN A 84 5.59 16.95 -12.71
CA GLN A 84 5.88 15.71 -11.97
C GLN A 84 4.65 15.19 -11.20
N PHE A 85 3.83 16.09 -10.67
CA PHE A 85 2.58 15.72 -10.01
C PHE A 85 1.56 15.16 -11.01
N GLN A 86 1.40 15.80 -12.17
CA GLN A 86 0.53 15.31 -13.23
C GLN A 86 0.97 13.94 -13.76
N GLN A 87 2.28 13.75 -13.94
CA GLN A 87 2.82 12.46 -14.34
C GLN A 87 2.47 11.37 -13.32
N MET A 88 2.64 11.65 -12.02
CA MET A 88 2.29 10.69 -10.98
C MET A 88 0.79 10.37 -10.95
N SER A 89 -0.08 11.35 -11.19
CA SER A 89 -1.52 11.09 -11.36
C SER A 89 -1.78 10.13 -12.51
N SER A 90 -1.11 10.32 -13.66
CA SER A 90 -1.22 9.43 -14.82
C SER A 90 -0.71 8.03 -14.49
N ASP A 91 0.46 7.93 -13.86
CA ASP A 91 1.05 6.65 -13.50
C ASP A 91 0.15 5.85 -12.55
N ILE A 92 -0.53 6.52 -11.60
CA ILE A 92 -1.47 5.89 -10.68
C ILE A 92 -2.71 5.36 -11.42
N LEU A 93 -3.25 6.12 -12.38
CA LEU A 93 -4.37 5.68 -13.21
C LEU A 93 -3.96 4.47 -14.06
N ASP A 94 -2.81 4.55 -14.74
CA ASP A 94 -2.27 3.47 -15.57
C ASP A 94 -2.02 2.19 -14.74
N LEU A 95 -1.55 2.33 -13.49
CA LEU A 95 -1.40 1.19 -12.58
C LEU A 95 -2.76 0.59 -12.21
N SER A 96 -3.80 1.40 -12.00
CA SER A 96 -5.14 0.92 -11.65
C SER A 96 -5.84 0.14 -12.77
N GLU A 97 -5.46 0.40 -14.02
CA GLU A 97 -5.95 -0.37 -15.17
C GLU A 97 -5.25 -1.73 -15.31
N ARG A 98 -4.03 -1.84 -14.77
CA ARG A 98 -3.16 -3.02 -14.94
C ARG A 98 -3.12 -3.93 -13.73
N LEU A 99 -3.50 -3.42 -12.57
CA LEU A 99 -3.44 -4.13 -11.29
C LEU A 99 -4.86 -4.22 -10.69
N PRO A 100 -5.14 -5.27 -9.89
CA PRO A 100 -6.44 -5.43 -9.24
C PRO A 100 -6.59 -4.50 -8.02
N GLU A 101 -6.35 -3.19 -8.19
CA GLU A 101 -6.50 -2.18 -7.15
C GLU A 101 -7.00 -0.87 -7.77
N SER A 102 -7.86 -0.16 -7.03
CA SER A 102 -8.41 1.12 -7.50
C SER A 102 -7.35 2.21 -7.55
N ALA A 103 -7.54 3.21 -8.42
CA ALA A 103 -6.68 4.40 -8.44
C ALA A 103 -6.59 5.09 -7.07
N ASN A 104 -7.69 5.08 -6.30
CA ASN A 104 -7.72 5.61 -4.95
C ASN A 104 -6.85 4.79 -3.98
N GLY A 105 -6.90 3.47 -4.07
CA GLY A 105 -6.09 2.55 -3.29
C GLY A 105 -4.61 2.69 -3.60
N ILE A 106 -4.25 2.73 -4.89
CA ILE A 106 -2.86 2.95 -5.33
C ILE A 106 -2.35 4.31 -4.86
N ALA A 107 -3.14 5.38 -4.99
CA ALA A 107 -2.78 6.71 -4.48
C ALA A 107 -2.56 6.70 -2.95
N ALA A 108 -3.37 5.96 -2.19
CA ALA A 108 -3.17 5.80 -0.75
C ALA A 108 -1.85 5.10 -0.43
N ILE A 109 -1.47 4.05 -1.18
CA ILE A 109 -0.20 3.34 -1.03
C ILE A 109 0.99 4.24 -1.39
N VAL A 110 0.90 4.99 -2.49
CA VAL A 110 1.92 5.99 -2.88
C VAL A 110 2.12 7.02 -1.77
N ALA A 111 1.04 7.53 -1.19
CA ALA A 111 1.12 8.48 -0.08
C ALA A 111 1.73 7.85 1.19
N ALA A 112 1.41 6.59 1.49
CA ALA A 112 2.00 5.85 2.61
C ALA A 112 3.50 5.59 2.41
N GLY A 113 3.90 5.13 1.21
CA GLY A 113 5.29 4.94 0.83
C GLY A 113 6.11 6.23 0.95
N ALA A 114 5.55 7.36 0.53
CA ALA A 114 6.20 8.66 0.66
C ALA A 114 6.44 9.06 2.12
N LYS A 115 5.46 8.83 3.01
CA LYS A 115 5.62 9.03 4.47
C LYS A 115 6.67 8.11 5.07
N ALA A 116 6.86 6.94 4.49
CA ALA A 116 7.91 5.99 4.85
C ALA A 116 9.29 6.32 4.23
N ASN A 117 9.44 7.50 3.63
CA ASN A 117 10.67 7.97 2.96
C ASN A 117 11.09 7.11 1.76
N VAL A 118 10.13 6.46 1.08
CA VAL A 118 10.41 5.84 -0.22
C VAL A 118 10.67 6.97 -1.24
N PRO A 119 11.78 6.93 -1.99
CA PRO A 119 12.08 7.94 -3.01
C PRO A 119 10.95 8.07 -4.01
N ARG A 120 10.68 9.30 -4.48
CA ARG A 120 9.58 9.60 -5.39
C ARG A 120 9.62 8.72 -6.65
N GLU A 121 10.81 8.50 -7.17
CA GLU A 121 11.11 7.71 -8.36
C GLU A 121 10.77 6.22 -8.17
N GLU A 122 10.76 5.75 -6.91
CA GLU A 122 10.45 4.36 -6.54
C GLU A 122 8.97 4.16 -6.18
N LEU A 123 8.18 5.22 -6.00
CA LEU A 123 6.82 5.11 -5.43
C LEU A 123 5.84 4.31 -6.30
N THR A 124 5.95 4.41 -7.63
CA THR A 124 5.11 3.63 -8.56
C THR A 124 5.45 2.14 -8.50
N GLY A 125 6.74 1.81 -8.43
CA GLY A 125 7.22 0.44 -8.21
C GLY A 125 6.78 -0.09 -6.85
N PHE A 126 6.96 0.70 -5.79
CA PHE A 126 6.50 0.37 -4.44
C PHE A 126 5.00 0.07 -4.39
N ALA A 127 4.17 0.91 -5.03
CA ALA A 127 2.74 0.69 -5.09
C ALA A 127 2.37 -0.57 -5.89
N SER A 128 3.06 -0.82 -7.02
CA SER A 128 2.86 -2.06 -7.78
C SER A 128 3.22 -3.30 -6.96
N ASP A 129 4.32 -3.26 -6.22
CA ASP A 129 4.79 -4.38 -5.40
C ASP A 129 3.83 -4.61 -4.22
N ALA A 130 3.30 -3.56 -3.60
CA ALA A 130 2.32 -3.66 -2.53
C ALA A 130 1.01 -4.33 -3.01
N VAL A 131 0.52 -3.99 -4.19
CA VAL A 131 -0.67 -4.64 -4.76
C VAL A 131 -0.40 -6.12 -5.05
N LYS A 132 0.74 -6.45 -5.66
CA LYS A 132 1.12 -7.84 -5.92
C LYS A 132 1.26 -8.65 -4.62
N MET A 133 1.87 -8.05 -3.59
CA MET A 133 1.99 -8.69 -2.28
C MET A 133 0.63 -8.88 -1.60
N GLY A 134 -0.30 -7.93 -1.76
CA GLY A 134 -1.67 -8.07 -1.26
C GLY A 134 -2.37 -9.29 -1.85
N VAL A 135 -2.25 -9.48 -3.16
CA VAL A 135 -2.77 -10.67 -3.85
C VAL A 135 -2.07 -11.94 -3.39
N ALA A 136 -0.74 -11.92 -3.29
CA ALA A 136 0.04 -13.10 -2.90
C ALA A 136 -0.25 -13.56 -1.46
N PHE A 137 -0.44 -12.62 -0.54
CA PHE A 137 -0.55 -12.91 0.90
C PHE A 137 -2.00 -12.89 1.39
N ASP A 138 -2.98 -12.79 0.49
CA ASP A 138 -4.41 -12.66 0.83
C ASP A 138 -4.67 -11.55 1.86
N GLN A 139 -4.19 -10.34 1.54
CA GLN A 139 -4.37 -9.14 2.35
C GLN A 139 -4.55 -7.89 1.49
N THR A 140 -4.93 -6.78 2.11
CA THR A 140 -5.11 -5.54 1.35
C THR A 140 -3.77 -5.00 0.83
N ALA A 141 -3.80 -4.29 -0.29
CA ALA A 141 -2.62 -3.63 -0.82
C ALA A 141 -2.11 -2.53 0.12
N ALA A 142 -3.00 -1.91 0.91
CA ALA A 142 -2.64 -0.95 1.95
C ALA A 142 -1.85 -1.59 3.11
N GLU A 143 -2.34 -2.69 3.68
CA GLU A 143 -1.60 -3.47 4.70
C GLU A 143 -0.23 -3.90 4.16
N SER A 144 -0.19 -4.30 2.89
CA SER A 144 1.04 -4.69 2.21
C SER A 144 2.03 -3.53 2.10
N GLY A 145 1.56 -2.35 1.68
CA GLY A 145 2.37 -1.13 1.64
C GLY A 145 2.94 -0.77 3.02
N ASP A 146 2.14 -0.84 4.08
CA ASP A 146 2.58 -0.55 5.44
C ASP A 146 3.65 -1.54 5.94
N MET A 147 3.51 -2.84 5.62
CA MET A 147 4.53 -3.84 5.93
C MET A 147 5.83 -3.58 5.17
N MET A 148 5.76 -3.32 3.86
CA MET A 148 6.93 -3.02 3.04
C MET A 148 7.66 -1.77 3.51
N ALA A 149 6.92 -0.70 3.82
CA ALA A 149 7.45 0.51 4.44
C ALA A 149 8.17 0.22 5.76
N SER A 150 7.55 -0.61 6.61
CA SER A 150 8.13 -1.04 7.88
C SER A 150 9.42 -1.84 7.68
N TRP A 151 9.49 -2.73 6.68
CA TRP A 151 10.69 -3.49 6.35
C TRP A 151 11.82 -2.60 5.82
N ARG A 152 11.52 -1.66 4.92
CA ARG A 152 12.51 -0.67 4.44
C ARG A 152 13.13 0.11 5.57
N SER A 153 12.30 0.62 6.47
CA SER A 153 12.75 1.42 7.61
C SER A 153 13.52 0.58 8.64
N SER A 154 12.94 -0.55 9.05
CA SER A 154 13.47 -1.35 10.17
C SER A 154 14.72 -2.15 9.80
N PHE A 155 14.78 -2.65 8.56
CA PHE A 155 15.88 -3.47 8.07
C PHE A 155 16.79 -2.73 7.09
N GLN A 156 16.59 -1.42 6.90
CA GLN A 156 17.34 -0.56 5.97
C GLN A 156 17.38 -1.13 4.54
N MET A 157 16.26 -1.69 4.09
CA MET A 157 16.16 -2.38 2.80
C MET A 157 15.85 -1.42 1.64
N THR A 158 16.46 -1.70 0.51
CA THR A 158 16.08 -1.15 -0.81
C THR A 158 14.83 -1.84 -1.37
N GLN A 159 14.20 -1.27 -2.40
CA GLN A 159 13.02 -1.88 -3.04
C GLN A 159 13.28 -3.31 -3.55
N PRO A 160 14.39 -3.61 -4.25
CA PRO A 160 14.66 -4.98 -4.69
C PRO A 160 14.83 -5.97 -3.53
N GLN A 161 15.37 -5.52 -2.40
CA GLN A 161 15.51 -6.37 -1.21
C GLN A 161 14.15 -6.65 -0.58
N VAL A 162 13.25 -5.68 -0.54
CA VAL A 162 11.86 -5.88 -0.08
C VAL A 162 11.13 -6.90 -0.97
N ALA A 163 11.26 -6.78 -2.29
CA ALA A 163 10.68 -7.74 -3.22
C ALA A 163 11.27 -9.15 -3.01
N ALA A 164 12.59 -9.27 -2.81
CA ALA A 164 13.24 -10.54 -2.52
C ALA A 164 12.79 -11.15 -1.18
N LEU A 165 12.51 -10.34 -0.16
CA LEU A 165 11.96 -10.81 1.11
C LEU A 165 10.51 -11.29 0.94
N SER A 166 9.69 -10.54 0.21
CA SER A 166 8.32 -10.94 -0.12
C SER A 166 8.30 -12.27 -0.85
N GLU A 167 9.17 -12.45 -1.84
CA GLU A 167 9.31 -13.72 -2.57
C GLU A 167 9.74 -14.87 -1.66
N LYS A 168 10.70 -14.64 -0.75
CA LYS A 168 11.08 -15.66 0.25
C LYS A 168 9.91 -16.03 1.16
N ILE A 169 9.14 -15.05 1.61
CA ILE A 169 7.95 -15.28 2.45
C ILE A 169 6.90 -16.06 1.65
N ASN A 170 6.69 -15.74 0.38
CA ASN A 170 5.78 -16.46 -0.51
C ASN A 170 6.17 -17.94 -0.62
N VAL A 171 7.46 -18.24 -0.84
CA VAL A 171 7.98 -19.61 -0.91
C VAL A 171 7.85 -20.33 0.43
N LEU A 172 8.15 -19.67 1.54
CA LEU A 172 8.07 -20.23 2.90
C LEU A 172 6.62 -20.44 3.38
N GLY A 173 5.71 -19.58 2.92
CA GLY A 173 4.33 -19.48 3.39
C GLY A 173 3.37 -20.50 2.81
N GLY A 174 3.83 -21.34 1.86
CA GLY A 174 2.99 -22.36 1.24
C GLY A 174 2.04 -23.04 2.24
N ASN A 175 0.76 -23.15 1.86
CA ASN A 175 -0.40 -23.46 2.71
C ASN A 175 -0.99 -22.26 3.50
N ASN A 176 -1.07 -21.06 2.89
CA ASN A 176 -1.76 -19.88 3.44
C ASN A 176 -1.11 -19.30 4.73
N LEU A 177 0.21 -19.48 4.91
CA LEU A 177 0.97 -18.94 6.04
C LEU A 177 1.68 -17.62 5.69
N GLU A 178 1.68 -17.18 4.44
CA GLU A 178 2.41 -16.01 3.94
C GLU A 178 2.11 -14.76 4.78
N LYS A 179 0.82 -14.48 5.03
CA LYS A 179 0.39 -13.37 5.89
C LYS A 179 0.90 -13.48 7.33
N LYS A 180 0.86 -14.69 7.91
CA LYS A 180 1.35 -14.93 9.28
C LYS A 180 2.86 -14.70 9.34
N ILE A 181 3.61 -15.22 8.37
CA ILE A 181 5.07 -15.04 8.29
C ILE A 181 5.41 -13.57 8.06
N ALA A 182 4.73 -12.88 7.16
CA ALA A 182 4.91 -11.45 6.94
C ALA A 182 4.66 -10.63 8.21
N THR A 183 3.62 -10.98 8.97
CA THR A 183 3.29 -10.36 10.26
C THR A 183 4.39 -10.62 11.30
N MET A 184 4.89 -11.87 11.38
CA MET A 184 6.00 -12.26 12.24
C MET A 184 7.27 -11.45 11.95
N VAL A 185 7.66 -11.41 10.67
CA VAL A 185 8.85 -10.67 10.22
C VAL A 185 8.71 -9.19 10.52
N THR A 186 7.52 -8.61 10.29
CA THR A 186 7.25 -7.21 10.58
C THR A 186 7.35 -6.92 12.08
N ALA A 187 6.81 -7.79 12.94
CA ALA A 187 6.91 -7.65 14.38
C ALA A 187 8.36 -7.74 14.89
N MET A 188 9.23 -8.46 14.18
CA MET A 188 10.67 -8.54 14.44
C MET A 188 11.45 -7.32 13.91
N GLY A 189 10.80 -6.37 13.22
CA GLY A 189 11.40 -5.15 12.70
C GLY A 189 12.32 -4.39 13.68
N PRO A 190 11.92 -4.15 14.94
CA PRO A 190 12.76 -3.46 15.93
C PRO A 190 14.10 -4.15 16.23
N LEU A 191 14.26 -5.42 15.84
CA LEU A 191 15.50 -6.18 16.00
C LEU A 191 16.49 -5.97 14.85
N GLY A 192 16.04 -5.44 13.70
CA GLY A 192 16.83 -5.24 12.49
C GLY A 192 18.20 -4.57 12.70
N PRO A 193 18.27 -3.42 13.40
CA PRO A 193 19.53 -2.73 13.65
C PRO A 193 20.52 -3.52 14.53
N VAL A 194 20.02 -4.38 15.42
CA VAL A 194 20.85 -5.17 16.36
C VAL A 194 21.26 -6.52 15.77
N ALA A 195 20.42 -7.09 14.89
CA ALA A 195 20.64 -8.37 14.22
C ALA A 195 21.54 -8.28 12.97
N GLY A 196 22.04 -7.09 12.61
CA GLY A 196 22.94 -6.91 11.47
C GLY A 196 22.28 -7.13 10.10
N MET A 197 20.97 -6.89 9.98
CA MET A 197 20.20 -6.96 8.71
C MET A 197 20.13 -8.35 8.05
N ALA A 198 19.87 -9.40 8.84
CA ALA A 198 19.62 -10.77 8.36
C ALA A 198 18.12 -11.06 8.09
N SER A 199 17.48 -10.31 7.19
CA SER A 199 16.01 -10.39 6.97
C SER A 199 15.52 -11.74 6.45
N GLY A 200 16.33 -12.45 5.66
CA GLY A 200 16.00 -13.80 5.17
C GLY A 200 16.00 -14.84 6.30
N GLN A 201 16.95 -14.75 7.22
CA GLN A 201 17.03 -15.62 8.39
C GLN A 201 15.86 -15.33 9.35
N LEU A 202 15.50 -14.06 9.55
CA LEU A 202 14.31 -13.69 10.31
C LEU A 202 13.02 -14.22 9.65
N ALA A 203 12.93 -14.24 8.32
CA ALA A 203 11.81 -14.86 7.62
C ALA A 203 11.74 -16.37 7.83
N ALA A 204 12.86 -17.08 7.78
CA ALA A 204 12.91 -18.52 8.08
C ALA A 204 12.50 -18.82 9.54
N MET A 205 12.95 -18.01 10.49
CA MET A 205 12.52 -18.10 11.89
C MET A 205 11.04 -17.72 12.07
N GLY A 206 10.56 -16.72 11.34
CA GLY A 206 9.15 -16.35 11.30
C GLY A 206 8.29 -17.50 10.76
N ALA A 207 8.77 -18.22 9.74
CA ALA A 207 8.12 -19.40 9.19
C ALA A 207 8.01 -20.55 10.19
N THR A 208 9.09 -20.87 10.92
CA THR A 208 9.04 -21.91 11.95
C THR A 208 8.08 -21.55 13.07
N LEU A 209 8.09 -20.30 13.56
CA LEU A 209 7.19 -19.85 14.62
C LEU A 209 5.72 -19.77 14.14
N ALA A 210 5.49 -19.33 12.90
CA ALA A 210 4.15 -19.32 12.30
C ALA A 210 3.59 -20.74 12.11
N SER A 211 4.44 -21.72 11.78
CA SER A 211 4.02 -23.12 11.57
C SER A 211 3.48 -23.80 12.82
N VAL A 212 3.83 -23.30 14.01
CA VAL A 212 3.36 -23.80 15.30
C VAL A 212 2.39 -22.84 15.99
N ASP A 213 1.81 -21.90 15.22
CA ASP A 213 0.81 -20.92 15.68
C ASP A 213 1.23 -20.06 16.88
N VAL A 214 2.53 -19.75 17.00
CA VAL A 214 2.99 -18.77 17.99
C VAL A 214 2.38 -17.40 17.64
N PRO A 215 1.95 -16.59 18.62
CA PRO A 215 1.53 -15.21 18.37
C PRO A 215 2.71 -14.29 17.99
N ALA A 216 2.52 -13.34 17.08
CA ALA A 216 3.61 -12.52 16.53
C ALA A 216 4.30 -11.62 17.56
N ASP A 217 3.55 -11.10 18.52
CA ASP A 217 4.06 -10.30 19.64
C ASP A 217 4.89 -11.13 20.62
N VAL A 218 4.47 -12.37 20.88
CA VAL A 218 5.20 -13.35 21.71
C VAL A 218 6.49 -13.76 21.01
N ALA A 219 6.43 -14.08 19.71
CA ALA A 219 7.58 -14.40 18.89
C ALA A 219 8.62 -13.27 18.88
N ALA A 220 8.19 -12.03 18.58
CA ALA A 220 9.07 -10.86 18.56
C ALA A 220 9.69 -10.59 19.94
N SER A 221 8.91 -10.72 21.02
CA SER A 221 9.39 -10.54 22.40
C SER A 221 10.39 -11.62 22.82
N GLY A 222 10.12 -12.88 22.47
CA GLY A 222 11.03 -14.01 22.71
C GLY A 222 12.35 -13.83 21.96
N MET A 223 12.27 -13.46 20.67
CA MET A 223 13.45 -13.21 19.85
C MET A 223 14.27 -12.02 20.33
N LYS A 224 13.61 -10.95 20.80
CA LYS A 224 14.28 -9.82 21.44
C LYS A 224 15.10 -10.25 22.64
N ARG A 225 14.50 -11.02 23.56
CA ARG A 225 15.17 -11.54 24.75
C ARG A 225 16.32 -12.48 24.40
N PHE A 226 16.12 -13.35 23.43
CA PHE A 226 17.15 -14.25 22.92
C PHE A 226 18.34 -13.46 22.37
N MET A 227 18.10 -12.50 21.48
CA MET A 227 19.16 -11.67 20.91
C MET A 227 19.87 -10.81 21.97
N GLN A 228 19.12 -10.23 22.91
CA GLN A 228 19.70 -9.51 24.06
C GLN A 228 20.63 -10.44 24.87
N SER A 229 20.20 -11.68 25.17
CA SER A 229 21.05 -12.64 25.88
C SER A 229 22.33 -13.02 25.12
N LEU A 230 22.27 -13.04 23.77
CA LEU A 230 23.43 -13.28 22.91
C LEU A 230 24.39 -12.08 22.84
N THR A 231 23.85 -10.86 22.79
CA THR A 231 24.65 -9.62 22.68
C THR A 231 25.21 -9.15 24.03
N GLU A 232 24.49 -9.39 25.12
CA GLU A 232 24.88 -8.97 26.48
C GLU A 232 25.77 -10.01 27.18
N GLY A 233 25.86 -11.24 26.68
CA GLY A 233 26.39 -12.38 27.44
C GLY A 233 27.55 -13.12 26.81
N GLY A 234 28.73 -13.03 27.43
CA GLY A 234 29.73 -14.11 27.37
C GLY A 234 29.19 -15.40 28.01
N ALA A 235 29.06 -15.45 29.33
CA ALA A 235 28.62 -16.64 30.08
C ALA A 235 27.10 -16.94 30.03
N ALA A 236 26.25 -16.02 29.55
CA ALA A 236 24.82 -16.27 29.35
C ALA A 236 24.52 -17.18 28.13
N LYS A 237 25.53 -17.43 27.28
CA LYS A 237 25.47 -18.39 26.17
C LYS A 237 25.31 -19.85 26.61
N ALA A 238 25.66 -20.21 27.84
CA ALA A 238 25.43 -21.60 28.29
C ALA A 238 23.96 -21.81 28.69
N GLY A 239 23.43 -20.94 29.56
CA GLY A 239 22.08 -21.09 30.10
C GLY A 239 20.95 -20.83 29.09
N ALA A 240 21.13 -19.91 28.12
CA ALA A 240 20.13 -19.67 27.08
C ALA A 240 19.99 -20.86 26.12
N PHE A 241 21.10 -21.54 25.82
CA PHE A 241 21.12 -22.71 24.95
C PHE A 241 20.69 -23.99 25.70
N GLU A 242 21.07 -24.16 26.96
CA GLU A 242 20.53 -25.23 27.82
C GLU A 242 19.02 -25.09 28.05
N ALA A 243 18.51 -23.88 28.27
CA ALA A 243 17.07 -23.62 28.40
C ALA A 243 16.29 -23.89 27.11
N LEU A 244 16.95 -23.80 25.96
CA LEU A 244 16.40 -24.13 24.63
C LEU A 244 16.73 -25.56 24.18
N GLN A 245 17.40 -26.37 25.01
CA GLN A 245 17.93 -27.69 24.66
C GLN A 245 18.80 -27.72 23.39
N LEU A 246 19.45 -26.60 23.05
CA LEU A 246 20.35 -26.50 21.92
C LEU A 246 21.77 -26.87 22.39
N ASP A 247 22.35 -27.92 21.81
CA ASP A 247 23.72 -28.32 22.12
C ASP A 247 24.70 -27.30 21.50
N VAL A 248 25.32 -26.50 22.38
CA VAL A 248 26.27 -25.44 22.03
C VAL A 248 27.45 -26.01 21.22
N ASN A 249 27.87 -27.26 21.45
CA ASN A 249 28.99 -27.86 20.72
C ASN A 249 28.61 -28.19 19.27
N GLN A 250 27.39 -28.67 19.03
CA GLN A 250 26.89 -28.92 17.67
C GLN A 250 26.69 -27.62 16.90
N LEU A 251 26.17 -26.59 17.56
CA LEU A 251 25.94 -25.29 16.93
C LEU A 251 27.26 -24.61 16.50
N THR A 252 28.29 -24.71 17.35
CA THR A 252 29.62 -24.16 17.07
C THR A 252 30.34 -24.94 15.97
N GLN A 253 30.16 -26.26 15.91
CA GLN A 253 30.69 -27.09 14.81
C GLN A 253 29.96 -26.84 13.49
N GLY A 254 28.64 -26.62 13.51
CA GLY A 254 27.84 -26.27 12.32
C GLY A 254 28.27 -24.92 11.72
N MET A 255 28.46 -23.89 12.57
CA MET A 255 28.95 -22.58 12.12
C MET A 255 30.39 -22.58 11.58
N GLN A 256 31.22 -23.56 11.96
CA GLN A 256 32.56 -23.74 11.40
C GLN A 256 32.60 -24.64 10.16
N SER A 257 31.61 -25.53 10.00
CA SER A 257 31.57 -26.51 8.92
C SER A 257 30.76 -26.03 7.70
N ASP A 258 29.93 -25.01 7.87
CA ASP A 258 29.20 -24.39 6.75
C ASP A 258 29.17 -22.85 6.88
N PRO A 259 30.18 -22.15 6.34
CA PRO A 259 30.19 -20.68 6.26
C PRO A 259 29.37 -20.12 5.07
N SER A 260 28.41 -20.88 4.53
CA SER A 260 27.66 -20.55 3.30
C SER A 260 26.26 -20.00 3.55
#